data_AF-A0A1C4IVI7-F1
#
_entry.id   AF-A0A1C4IVI7-F1
#
_cell.length_a   1.000
_cell.length_b   1.000
_cell.length_c   1.000
_cell.angle_alpha   90.00
_cell.angle_beta   90.00
_cell.angle_gamma   90.00
#
_symmetry.space_group_name_H-M   'P 1'
#
loop_
_entity.id
_entity.type
_entity.pdbx_description
1 polymer ?
#
loop_
_entity_poly.entity_id
_entity_poly.type
_entity_poly.pdbx_seq_one_letter_code
_entity_poly.pdbx_strand_id
1 'polypeptide(L)'
;MAADDLTLAQLRRELRHLVAIADSAERPKPDLINPPDHSMPGLEWRVDQQAPFAARPPLWVVRAVDEAETRDCVYVAQPDPYVIYDWERELDFVSMHPSDARRLAMALLAAADRADHLAAGVPRLADRPRPLHPD
;
A
#
# COMPACT_ATOMS: atom_id res chain seq x y z
N MET A 1 5.87 -32.78 -12.32
CA MET A 1 5.65 -33.40 -10.99
C MET A 1 4.26 -33.03 -10.55
N ALA A 2 3.41 -34.03 -10.30
CA ALA A 2 2.03 -33.80 -9.84
C ALA A 2 2.07 -33.18 -8.44
N ALA A 3 1.11 -32.31 -8.13
CA ALA A 3 1.02 -31.62 -6.83
C ALA A 3 0.85 -32.57 -5.63
N ASP A 4 0.52 -33.84 -5.88
CA ASP A 4 0.26 -34.87 -4.86
C ASP A 4 1.52 -35.43 -4.17
N ASP A 5 2.72 -35.18 -4.70
CA ASP A 5 3.98 -35.71 -4.12
C ASP A 5 4.73 -34.72 -3.23
N LEU A 6 4.14 -33.54 -2.97
CA LEU A 6 4.74 -32.56 -2.08
C LEU A 6 4.45 -32.91 -0.62
N THR A 7 5.50 -33.23 0.12
CA THR A 7 5.39 -33.38 1.57
C THR A 7 4.94 -32.06 2.20
N LEU A 8 4.23 -32.14 3.33
CA LEU A 8 3.82 -30.97 4.11
C LEU A 8 5.01 -30.05 4.47
N ALA A 9 6.20 -30.62 4.64
CA ALA A 9 7.44 -29.86 4.88
C ALA A 9 7.89 -29.08 3.64
N GLN A 10 7.79 -29.66 2.44
CA GLN A 10 8.10 -28.98 1.18
C GLN A 10 7.06 -27.89 0.87
N LEU A 11 5.77 -28.14 1.11
CA LEU A 11 4.73 -27.11 1.01
C LEU A 11 5.00 -25.94 1.96
N ARG A 12 5.35 -26.20 3.22
CA ARG A 12 5.69 -25.16 4.19
C ARG A 12 6.95 -24.39 3.80
N ARG A 13 7.93 -25.06 3.20
CA ARG A 13 9.16 -24.42 2.70
C ARG A 13 8.87 -23.53 1.51
N GLU A 14 8.09 -24.00 0.53
CA GLU A 14 7.74 -23.17 -0.63
C GLU A 14 6.77 -22.05 -0.28
N LEU A 15 5.85 -22.25 0.66
CA LEU A 15 5.06 -21.14 1.21
C LEU A 15 5.93 -20.07 1.87
N ARG A 16 6.92 -20.45 2.67
CA ARG A 16 7.87 -19.49 3.28
C ARG A 16 8.74 -18.81 2.23
N HIS A 17 9.17 -19.54 1.21
CA HIS A 17 9.95 -19.01 0.10
C HIS A 17 9.15 -18.00 -0.73
N LEU A 18 7.90 -18.33 -1.07
CA LEU A 18 6.99 -17.43 -1.80
C LEU A 18 6.60 -16.19 -0.97
N VAL A 19 6.40 -16.33 0.35
CA VAL A 19 6.16 -15.21 1.27
C VAL A 19 7.39 -14.30 1.40
N ALA A 20 8.60 -14.86 1.32
CA ALA A 20 9.85 -14.09 1.32
C ALA A 20 10.12 -13.41 -0.04
N ILE A 21 9.70 -14.02 -1.15
CA ILE A 21 9.83 -13.45 -2.51
C ILE A 21 8.79 -12.34 -2.76
N ALA A 22 7.64 -12.38 -2.10
CA ALA A 22 6.58 -11.38 -2.21
C ALA A 22 6.90 -10.03 -1.52
N ASP A 23 8.14 -9.81 -1.08
CA ASP A 23 8.73 -8.57 -0.55
C ASP A 23 7.76 -7.56 0.09
N SER A 24 6.95 -8.09 1.02
CA SER A 24 6.00 -7.39 1.89
C SER A 24 6.20 -7.78 3.35
N ALA A 25 7.22 -8.60 3.63
CA ALA A 25 7.50 -9.12 4.97
C ALA A 25 8.07 -8.04 5.90
N GLU A 26 8.76 -7.05 5.33
CA GLU A 26 9.24 -5.89 6.08
C GLU A 26 8.32 -4.70 5.80
N ARG A 27 7.79 -4.10 6.88
CA ARG A 27 7.07 -2.83 6.75
C ARG A 27 8.02 -1.80 6.14
N PRO A 28 7.56 -0.95 5.21
CA PRO A 28 8.41 0.10 4.67
C PRO A 28 8.96 0.92 5.83
N LYS A 29 10.26 1.23 5.77
CA LYS A 29 10.87 2.16 6.73
C LYS A 29 10.34 3.57 6.43
N PRO A 30 10.15 4.41 7.47
CA PRO A 30 9.83 5.81 7.23
C PRO A 30 10.99 6.47 6.47
N ASP A 31 10.65 7.35 5.54
CA ASP A 31 11.61 8.15 4.78
C ASP A 31 12.09 9.35 5.61
N LEU A 32 11.25 9.81 6.55
CA LEU A 32 11.55 10.92 7.44
C LEU A 32 11.00 10.67 8.86
N ILE A 33 11.73 11.16 9.85
CA ILE A 33 11.31 11.22 11.25
C ILE A 33 11.29 12.69 11.65
N ASN A 34 10.08 13.23 11.85
CA ASN A 34 9.87 14.60 12.26
C ASN A 34 10.10 14.73 13.78
N PRO A 35 10.93 15.70 14.22
CA PRO A 35 11.26 15.86 15.62
C PRO A 35 10.05 16.37 16.45
N PRO A 36 10.10 16.28 17.80
CA PRO A 36 8.97 16.67 18.66
C PRO A 36 8.52 18.14 18.57
N ASP A 37 9.39 19.04 18.12
CA ASP A 37 9.12 20.47 17.91
C ASP A 37 8.54 20.78 16.52
N HIS A 38 8.40 19.76 15.66
CA HIS A 38 7.74 19.88 14.37
C HIS A 38 6.22 20.06 14.53
N SER A 39 5.56 20.73 13.58
CA SER A 39 4.09 20.91 13.60
C SER A 39 3.30 19.61 13.50
N MET A 40 3.95 18.54 13.01
CA MET A 40 3.42 17.18 12.89
C MET A 40 4.56 16.21 13.27
N PRO A 41 4.85 16.01 14.56
CA PRO A 41 5.96 15.17 15.01
C PRO A 41 5.65 13.68 14.77
N GLY A 42 6.64 12.88 14.39
CA GLY A 42 6.46 11.43 14.18
C GLY A 42 7.03 10.91 12.88
N LEU A 43 6.46 9.83 12.35
CA LEU A 43 7.01 9.08 11.21
C LEU A 43 6.30 9.44 9.91
N GLU A 44 7.07 9.56 8.83
CA GLU A 44 6.57 9.90 7.50
C GLU A 44 7.09 8.92 6.44
N TRP A 45 6.18 8.50 5.56
CA TRP A 45 6.45 7.71 4.37
C TRP A 45 6.04 8.48 3.13
N ARG A 46 6.90 8.47 2.11
CA ARG A 46 6.74 9.17 0.83
C ARG A 46 6.70 8.12 -0.28
N VAL A 47 5.63 8.15 -1.08
CA VAL A 47 5.49 7.28 -2.25
C VAL A 47 5.52 8.14 -3.51
N ASP A 48 6.67 8.12 -4.18
CA ASP A 48 6.86 8.78 -5.47
C ASP A 48 6.14 8.03 -6.58
N GLN A 49 5.23 8.70 -7.28
CA GLN A 49 4.59 8.13 -8.45
C GLN A 49 5.45 8.35 -9.71
N GLN A 50 5.74 7.27 -10.42
CA GLN A 50 6.39 7.35 -11.74
C GLN A 50 5.45 8.03 -12.74
N ALA A 51 5.75 9.29 -13.09
CA ALA A 51 4.98 10.09 -14.02
C ALA A 51 5.93 10.78 -15.03
N PRO A 52 6.36 10.09 -16.10
CA PRO A 52 7.43 10.55 -17.00
C PRO A 52 7.13 11.86 -17.75
N PHE A 53 5.86 12.29 -17.78
CA PHE A 53 5.43 13.53 -18.43
C PHE A 53 5.02 14.62 -17.44
N ALA A 54 5.11 14.37 -16.12
CA ALA A 54 4.79 15.36 -15.12
C ALA A 54 6.02 16.22 -14.81
N ALA A 55 5.83 17.55 -14.73
CA ALA A 55 6.89 18.48 -14.35
C ALA A 55 7.43 18.24 -12.93
N ARG A 56 6.58 17.66 -12.06
CA ARG A 56 6.95 17.12 -10.75
C ARG A 56 6.20 15.79 -10.55
N PRO A 57 6.88 14.70 -10.14
CA PRO A 57 6.22 13.44 -9.83
C PRO A 57 5.17 13.65 -8.73
N PRO A 58 3.95 13.11 -8.87
CA PRO A 58 2.97 13.10 -7.79
C PRO A 58 3.56 12.35 -6.57
N LEU A 59 3.42 12.94 -5.39
CA LEU A 59 3.90 12.36 -4.13
C LEU A 59 2.74 12.09 -3.19
N TRP A 60 2.58 10.83 -2.79
CA TRP A 60 1.72 10.49 -1.65
C TRP A 60 2.52 10.58 -0.36
N VAL A 61 1.90 11.13 0.67
CA VAL A 61 2.52 11.22 2.01
C VAL A 61 1.63 10.52 3.02
N VAL A 62 2.21 9.61 3.79
CA VAL A 62 1.56 8.95 4.93
C VAL A 62 2.29 9.34 6.20
N ARG A 63 1.56 9.77 7.23
CA ARG A 63 2.13 10.16 8.54
C ARG A 63 1.47 9.41 9.69
N ALA A 64 2.30 9.00 10.65
CA ALA A 64 1.88 8.61 11.99
C ALA A 64 2.43 9.65 12.97
N VAL A 65 1.53 10.31 13.70
CA VAL A 65 1.87 11.46 14.55
C VAL A 65 2.00 11.01 16.01
N ASP A 66 3.03 11.48 16.72
CA ASP A 66 3.29 11.10 18.11
C ASP A 66 2.57 12.00 19.14
N GLU A 67 1.92 13.08 18.67
CA GLU A 67 1.17 14.01 19.50
C GLU A 67 -0.05 13.36 20.16
N ALA A 68 -0.22 13.61 21.47
CA ALA A 68 -1.14 12.85 22.30
C ALA A 68 -2.61 12.91 21.87
N GLU A 69 -3.02 14.03 21.27
CA GLU A 69 -4.39 14.28 20.81
C GLU A 69 -4.71 13.65 19.46
N THR A 70 -3.69 13.29 18.67
CA THR A 70 -3.81 12.87 17.27
C THR A 70 -3.18 11.50 16.96
N ARG A 71 -2.49 10.90 17.94
CA ARG A 71 -1.78 9.60 17.82
C ARG A 71 -2.66 8.40 17.50
N ASP A 72 -3.98 8.53 17.60
CA ASP A 72 -4.93 7.48 17.23
C ASP A 72 -5.33 7.52 15.76
N CYS A 73 -4.69 8.40 14.97
CA CYS A 73 -4.95 8.59 13.55
C CYS A 73 -3.70 8.34 12.70
N VAL A 74 -3.94 7.90 11.47
CA VAL A 74 -2.99 7.90 10.36
C VAL A 74 -3.43 8.98 9.39
N TYR A 75 -2.50 9.81 8.95
CA TYR A 75 -2.77 10.92 8.04
C TYR A 75 -2.25 10.57 6.66
N VAL A 76 -3.11 10.67 5.64
CA VAL A 76 -2.75 10.39 4.25
C VAL A 76 -3.04 11.61 3.40
N ALA A 77 -2.03 12.14 2.73
CA ALA A 77 -2.20 13.19 1.74
C ALA A 77 -2.06 12.61 0.34
N GLN A 78 -3.03 12.95 -0.51
CA GLN A 78 -2.96 12.67 -1.94
C GLN A 78 -2.13 13.77 -2.63
N PRO A 79 -1.38 13.45 -3.69
CA PRO A 79 -0.81 14.48 -4.54
C PRO A 79 -1.91 15.40 -5.10
N ASP A 80 -1.82 16.70 -4.81
CA ASP A 80 -2.66 17.71 -5.43
C ASP A 80 -1.99 18.22 -6.73
N PRO A 81 -2.59 17.97 -7.91
CA PRO A 81 -2.03 18.42 -9.19
C PRO A 81 -2.02 19.96 -9.37
N TYR A 82 -2.68 20.72 -8.49
CA TYR A 82 -2.79 22.17 -8.55
C TYR A 82 -1.86 22.90 -7.57
N VAL A 83 -1.24 22.19 -6.61
CA VAL A 83 -0.28 22.78 -5.65
C VAL A 83 1.13 22.70 -6.22
N ILE A 84 1.56 23.80 -6.86
CA ILE A 84 2.79 23.84 -7.69
C ILE A 84 4.06 24.16 -6.87
N TYR A 85 3.95 24.78 -5.69
CA TYR A 85 5.11 25.39 -5.02
C TYR A 85 5.36 24.96 -3.58
N ASP A 86 4.35 24.55 -2.82
CA ASP A 86 4.49 24.32 -1.37
C ASP A 86 3.77 23.04 -0.90
N TRP A 87 4.08 21.93 -1.55
CA TRP A 87 3.52 20.62 -1.21
C TRP A 87 3.90 20.15 0.20
N GLU A 88 4.81 20.81 0.94
CA GLU A 88 5.06 20.47 2.34
C GLU A 88 4.15 21.23 3.32
N ARG A 89 3.54 22.34 2.89
CA ARG A 89 2.75 23.23 3.75
C ARG A 89 1.25 23.25 3.44
N GLU A 90 0.82 22.76 2.28
CA GLU A 90 -0.59 22.74 1.85
C GLU A 90 -1.05 21.34 1.43
N LEU A 91 -0.64 20.30 2.16
CA LEU A 91 -1.20 18.96 1.95
C LEU A 91 -2.54 18.85 2.67
N ASP A 92 -3.58 18.58 1.90
CA ASP A 92 -4.86 18.15 2.44
C ASP A 92 -4.75 16.70 2.92
N PHE A 93 -4.50 16.55 4.22
CA PHE A 93 -4.47 15.24 4.86
C PHE A 93 -5.87 14.75 5.18
N VAL A 94 -6.15 13.51 4.78
CA VAL A 94 -7.26 12.73 5.30
C VAL A 94 -6.80 12.01 6.56
N SER A 95 -7.46 12.28 7.69
CA SER A 95 -7.26 11.49 8.91
C SER A 95 -8.05 10.19 8.85
N MET A 96 -7.42 9.08 9.21
CA MET A 96 -8.01 7.75 9.24
C MET A 96 -7.69 7.05 10.55
N HIS A 97 -8.68 6.37 11.13
CA HIS A 97 -8.40 5.43 12.21
C HIS A 97 -7.52 4.26 11.69
N PRO A 98 -6.58 3.71 12.49
CA PRO A 98 -5.69 2.63 12.05
C PRO A 98 -6.39 1.40 11.48
N SER A 99 -7.62 1.10 11.88
CA SER A 99 -8.42 0.02 11.27
C SER A 99 -8.76 0.30 9.82
N ASP A 100 -9.13 1.54 9.50
CA ASP A 100 -9.55 1.95 8.16
C ASP A 100 -8.33 2.12 7.25
N ALA A 101 -7.23 2.66 7.78
CA ALA A 101 -5.95 2.70 7.07
C ALA A 101 -5.48 1.28 6.68
N ARG A 102 -5.62 0.27 7.56
CA ARG A 102 -5.32 -1.13 7.23
C ARG A 102 -6.26 -1.69 6.16
N ARG A 103 -7.56 -1.38 6.22
CA ARG A 103 -8.53 -1.82 5.20
C ARG A 103 -8.20 -1.22 3.84
N LEU A 104 -7.85 0.07 3.80
CA LEU A 104 -7.40 0.75 2.58
C LEU A 104 -6.13 0.10 2.02
N ALA A 105 -5.12 -0.15 2.86
CA ALA A 105 -3.88 -0.81 2.44
C ALA A 105 -4.14 -2.19 1.83
N MET A 106 -5.02 -3.00 2.45
CA MET A 106 -5.41 -4.30 1.90
C MET A 106 -6.19 -4.18 0.58
N ALA A 107 -7.04 -3.17 0.44
CA ALA A 107 -7.76 -2.92 -0.81
C ALA A 107 -6.80 -2.51 -1.95
N LEU A 108 -5.82 -1.64 -1.66
CA LEU A 108 -4.78 -1.27 -2.61
C LEU A 108 -3.94 -2.47 -3.05
N LEU A 109 -3.53 -3.32 -2.11
CA LEU A 109 -2.80 -4.56 -2.41
C LEU A 109 -3.63 -5.49 -3.31
N ALA A 110 -4.91 -5.71 -2.99
CA ALA A 110 -5.78 -6.56 -3.81
C ALA A 110 -5.98 -5.99 -5.24
N ALA A 111 -6.04 -4.67 -5.38
CA ALA A 111 -6.14 -4.01 -6.67
C ALA A 111 -4.84 -4.11 -7.49
N ALA A 112 -3.68 -3.96 -6.85
CA ALA A 112 -2.37 -4.15 -7.48
C ALA A 112 -2.19 -5.59 -7.96
N ASP A 113 -2.46 -6.58 -7.10
CA ASP A 113 -2.46 -8.01 -7.46
C ASP A 113 -3.32 -8.30 -8.69
N ARG A 114 -4.48 -7.64 -8.78
CA ARG A 114 -5.38 -7.78 -9.93
C ARG A 114 -4.78 -7.19 -11.20
N ALA A 115 -4.18 -6.01 -11.11
CA ALA A 115 -3.55 -5.34 -12.25
C ALA A 115 -2.35 -6.15 -12.79
N ASP A 116 -1.48 -6.62 -11.90
CA ASP A 116 -0.30 -7.44 -12.26
C ASP A 116 -0.71 -8.74 -12.93
N HIS A 117 -1.76 -9.38 -12.39
CA HIS A 117 -2.31 -10.58 -12.96
C HIS A 117 -2.80 -10.39 -14.40
N LEU A 118 -3.54 -9.30 -14.66
CA LEU A 118 -3.98 -8.93 -16.00
C LEU A 118 -2.80 -8.66 -16.93
N ALA A 119 -1.79 -7.92 -16.45
CA ALA A 119 -0.60 -7.58 -17.22
C ALA A 119 0.23 -8.84 -17.59
N ALA A 120 0.28 -9.83 -16.70
CA ALA A 120 0.97 -11.10 -16.93
C ALA A 120 0.19 -12.08 -17.82
N GLY A 121 -1.07 -11.78 -18.16
CA GLY A 121 -1.92 -12.64 -19.00
C GLY A 121 -2.27 -13.99 -18.36
N VAL A 122 -2.06 -14.13 -17.05
CA VAL A 122 -2.46 -15.33 -16.31
C VAL A 122 -3.96 -15.21 -16.04
N PRO A 123 -4.79 -16.24 -16.28
CA PRO A 123 -6.21 -16.21 -15.89
C PRO A 123 -6.43 -16.78 -14.48
N ARG A 124 -7.24 -16.12 -13.64
CA ARG A 124 -7.65 -16.63 -12.31
C ARG A 124 -9.01 -17.33 -12.41
N LEU A 125 -9.20 -18.36 -11.59
CA LEU A 125 -10.53 -19.00 -11.46
C LEU A 125 -11.61 -18.01 -11.00
N ALA A 126 -11.25 -17.00 -10.21
CA ALA A 126 -12.15 -15.94 -9.78
C ALA A 126 -12.58 -14.98 -10.91
N ASP A 127 -11.86 -14.96 -12.04
CA ASP A 127 -12.21 -14.17 -13.22
C ASP A 127 -13.27 -14.87 -14.09
N ARG A 128 -13.58 -16.15 -13.81
CA ARG A 128 -14.72 -16.79 -14.44
C ARG A 128 -15.99 -16.09 -13.96
N PRO A 129 -16.86 -15.62 -14.87
CA PRO A 129 -18.19 -15.17 -14.48
C PRO A 129 -18.82 -16.29 -13.65
N ARG A 130 -19.27 -15.96 -12.44
CA ARG A 130 -20.13 -16.88 -11.69
C ARG A 130 -21.32 -17.17 -12.61
N PRO A 131 -21.64 -18.44 -12.91
CA PRO A 131 -22.79 -18.73 -13.76
C PRO A 131 -23.99 -18.02 -13.12
N LEU A 132 -24.65 -17.17 -13.89
CA LEU A 132 -25.97 -16.68 -13.53
C LEU A 132 -26.80 -17.95 -13.31
N HIS A 133 -27.29 -18.12 -12.08
CA HIS A 133 -28.10 -19.26 -11.73
C HIS A 133 -29.27 -19.32 -12.72
N PRO A 134 -29.48 -20.42 -13.45
CA PRO A 134 -30.76 -20.60 -14.12
C PRO A 134 -31.80 -20.86 -13.02
N ASP A 135 -32.85 -20.04 -13.01
CA ASP A 135 -34.12 -20.34 -12.31
C ASP A 135 -34.79 -21.58 -12.92
#